data_AF-A0AAD5CR24-F1
#
_entry.id   AF-A0AAD5CR24-F1
#
_cell.length_a   1.000
_cell.length_b   1.000
_cell.length_c   1.000
_cell.angle_alpha   90.00
_cell.angle_beta   90.00
_cell.angle_gamma   90.00
#
_symmetry.space_group_name_H-M   'P 1'
#
loop_
_entity.id
_entity.type
_entity.pdbx_description
1 polymer ?
#
loop_
_entity_poly.entity_id
_entity_poly.type
_entity_poly.pdbx_seq_one_letter_code
_entity_poly.pdbx_strand_id
1 'polypeptide(L)'
;MDDIVTHKAESDRNHVASGITCYMNEFGISEEQTYEVFDERVKSAWTELNGEFIACKDATLPIKMRVIDFARSMEVLYKNKDHFTNVGDELKNHIKSLLVDAIIT
;
A
#
# COMPACT_ATOMS: atom_id res chain seq x y z
N MET A 1 -3.14 2.34 -2.17
CA MET A 1 -2.49 1.08 -2.58
C MET A 1 -3.46 -0.07 -2.37
N ASP A 2 -3.77 -0.43 -1.12
CA ASP A 2 -4.73 -1.50 -0.77
C ASP A 2 -6.06 -1.39 -1.54
N ASP A 3 -6.85 -0.34 -1.28
CA ASP A 3 -8.11 -0.07 -2.00
C ASP A 3 -8.01 -0.11 -3.54
N ILE A 4 -6.88 0.29 -4.13
CA ILE A 4 -6.70 0.26 -5.60
C ILE A 4 -6.67 -1.20 -6.09
N VAL A 5 -6.04 -2.07 -5.31
CA VAL A 5 -5.80 -3.47 -5.64
C VAL A 5 -6.95 -4.38 -5.21
N THR A 6 -7.59 -4.10 -4.08
CA THR A 6 -8.63 -4.95 -3.48
C THR A 6 -10.04 -4.59 -3.94
N HIS A 7 -10.27 -3.36 -4.43
CA HIS A 7 -11.62 -2.79 -4.65
C HIS A 7 -12.59 -3.71 -5.39
N LYS A 8 -12.17 -4.35 -6.48
CA LYS A 8 -13.05 -5.25 -7.26
C LYS A 8 -13.48 -6.48 -6.47
N ALA A 9 -12.50 -7.20 -5.92
CA ALA A 9 -12.76 -8.40 -5.14
C ALA A 9 -13.60 -8.11 -3.88
N GLU A 10 -13.41 -6.93 -3.28
CA GLU A 10 -14.19 -6.47 -2.13
C GLU A 10 -15.61 -6.04 -2.49
N SER A 11 -15.77 -5.39 -3.64
CA SER A 11 -17.09 -5.04 -4.17
C SER A 11 -17.91 -6.28 -4.52
N ASP A 12 -17.30 -7.27 -5.17
CA ASP A 12 -17.95 -8.53 -5.57
C ASP A 12 -18.51 -9.32 -4.38
N ARG A 13 -17.84 -9.24 -3.23
CA ARG A 13 -18.29 -9.88 -1.97
C ARG A 13 -19.18 -8.99 -1.11
N ASN A 14 -19.68 -7.86 -1.64
CA ASN A 14 -20.50 -6.86 -0.93
C ASN A 14 -19.85 -6.37 0.38
N HIS A 15 -18.54 -6.09 0.34
CA HIS A 15 -17.86 -5.45 1.45
C HIS A 15 -18.29 -3.98 1.59
N VAL A 16 -17.91 -3.33 2.69
CA VAL A 16 -18.12 -1.88 2.85
C VAL A 16 -17.44 -1.11 1.72
N ALA A 17 -18.03 0.01 1.32
CA ALA A 17 -17.51 0.86 0.24
C ALA A 17 -16.06 1.27 0.49
N SER A 18 -15.19 0.98 -0.48
CA SER A 18 -13.79 1.41 -0.47
C SER A 18 -13.66 2.90 -0.80
N GLY A 19 -12.46 3.47 -0.60
CA GLY A 19 -12.16 4.84 -1.03
C GLY A 19 -12.42 5.08 -2.52
N ILE A 20 -12.17 4.07 -3.36
CA ILE A 20 -12.48 4.11 -4.81
C ILE A 20 -13.99 4.29 -5.03
N THR A 21 -14.81 3.46 -4.37
CA THR A 21 -16.27 3.51 -4.50
C THR A 21 -16.84 4.84 -4.02
N CYS A 22 -16.34 5.32 -2.86
CA CYS A 22 -16.74 6.61 -2.31
C CYS A 22 -16.40 7.76 -3.26
N TYR A 23 -15.19 7.76 -3.84
CA TYR A 23 -14.73 8.82 -4.74
C TYR A 23 -15.51 8.84 -6.06
N MET A 24 -15.78 7.67 -6.64
CA MET A 24 -16.62 7.56 -7.84
C MET A 24 -18.01 8.13 -7.59
N ASN A 25 -18.63 7.80 -6.45
CA ASN A 25 -19.96 8.28 -6.10
C ASN A 25 -20.00 9.79 -5.83
N GLU A 26 -18.97 10.35 -5.20
CA GLU A 26 -18.89 11.79 -4.88
C GLU A 26 -18.70 12.65 -6.13
N PHE A 27 -17.83 12.22 -7.05
CA PHE A 27 -17.43 13.03 -8.21
C PHE A 27 -18.08 12.60 -9.53
N GLY A 28 -18.79 11.47 -9.56
CA GLY A 28 -19.49 10.97 -10.75
C GLY A 28 -18.55 10.58 -11.91
N ILE A 29 -17.30 10.25 -11.61
CA ILE A 29 -16.27 9.90 -12.60
C ILE A 29 -16.16 8.38 -12.79
N SER A 30 -15.48 7.95 -13.86
CA SER A 30 -15.32 6.52 -14.14
C SER A 30 -14.38 5.82 -13.14
N GLU A 31 -14.46 4.49 -13.09
CA GLU A 31 -13.55 3.66 -12.30
C GLU A 31 -12.09 3.88 -12.72
N GLU A 32 -11.82 3.87 -14.03
CA GLU A 32 -10.48 4.10 -14.59
C GLU A 32 -9.90 5.45 -14.19
N GLN A 33 -10.69 6.54 -14.34
CA GLN A 33 -10.28 7.87 -13.89
C GLN A 33 -10.03 7.93 -12.38
N THR A 34 -10.79 7.17 -11.60
CA THR A 34 -10.59 7.09 -10.15
C THR A 34 -9.29 6.39 -9.79
N TYR A 35 -8.95 5.30 -10.48
CA TYR A 35 -7.66 4.62 -10.28
C TYR A 35 -6.49 5.55 -10.63
N GLU A 36 -6.54 6.29 -11.75
CA GLU A 36 -5.51 7.26 -12.11
C GLU A 36 -5.31 8.33 -11.02
N VAL A 37 -6.42 8.87 -10.48
CA VAL A 37 -6.37 9.84 -9.38
C VAL A 37 -5.74 9.24 -8.12
N PHE A 38 -6.09 8.00 -7.77
CA PHE A 38 -5.56 7.35 -6.57
C PHE A 38 -4.09 6.96 -6.73
N ASP A 39 -3.65 6.54 -7.91
CA ASP A 39 -2.24 6.30 -8.21
C ASP A 39 -1.42 7.58 -8.08
N GLU A 40 -1.89 8.71 -8.61
CA GLU A 40 -1.22 10.00 -8.43
C GLU A 40 -1.20 10.44 -6.96
N ARG A 41 -2.28 10.20 -6.20
CA ARG A 41 -2.29 10.46 -4.75
C ARG A 41 -1.27 9.63 -4.00
N VAL A 42 -1.10 8.36 -4.37
CA VAL A 42 -0.06 7.50 -3.77
C VAL A 42 1.34 8.04 -4.09
N LYS A 43 1.60 8.47 -5.32
CA LYS A 43 2.90 9.09 -5.71
C LYS A 43 3.16 10.40 -4.96
N SER A 44 2.15 11.26 -4.81
CA SER A 44 2.24 12.50 -4.03
C SER A 44 2.54 12.19 -2.56
N ALA A 45 1.79 11.27 -1.96
CA ALA A 45 1.96 10.88 -0.56
C ALA A 45 3.36 10.31 -0.29
N TRP A 46 3.95 9.56 -1.23
CA TRP A 46 5.35 9.12 -1.13
C TRP A 46 6.34 10.27 -1.13
N THR A 47 6.12 11.28 -1.97
CA THR A 47 6.96 12.48 -2.05
C THR A 47 6.89 13.28 -0.74
N GLU A 48 5.68 13.48 -0.21
CA GLU A 48 5.43 14.15 1.06
C GLU A 48 6.07 13.38 2.23
N LEU A 49 5.87 12.06 2.31
CA LEU A 49 6.44 11.21 3.36
C LEU A 49 7.97 11.30 3.40
N ASN A 50 8.62 11.31 2.23
CA ASN A 50 10.08 11.47 2.13
C ASN A 50 10.54 12.86 2.60
N GLY A 51 9.80 13.91 2.24
CA GLY A 51 10.06 15.27 2.72
C GLY A 51 9.96 15.37 4.25
N GLU A 52 8.87 14.86 4.81
CA GLU A 52 8.62 14.85 6.25
C GLU A 52 9.64 13.99 7.01
N PHE A 53 10.07 12.86 6.46
CA PHE A 53 11.13 12.04 7.07
C PHE A 53 12.43 12.84 7.30
N ILE A 54 12.79 13.70 6.35
CA ILE A 54 13.98 14.56 6.42
C ILE A 54 13.74 15.76 7.34
N ALA A 55 12.59 16.42 7.20
CA ALA A 55 12.28 17.67 7.90
C ALA A 55 11.92 17.47 9.38
N CYS A 56 11.32 16.33 9.75
CA CYS A 56 10.84 16.07 11.10
C CYS A 56 11.99 15.97 12.10
N LYS A 57 12.01 16.94 13.04
CA LYS A 57 12.97 17.04 14.15
C LYS A 57 12.41 16.54 15.48
N ASP A 58 11.09 16.47 15.60
CA ASP A 58 10.40 16.12 16.85
C ASP A 58 10.43 14.62 17.15
N ALA A 59 10.68 13.79 16.13
CA ALA A 59 10.77 12.34 16.25
C ALA A 59 12.21 11.84 16.09
N THR A 60 12.58 10.84 16.90
CA THR A 60 13.87 10.15 16.78
C THR A 60 13.94 9.33 15.49
N LEU A 61 15.15 9.10 14.97
CA LEU A 61 15.34 8.30 13.76
C LEU A 61 14.67 6.91 13.84
N PRO A 62 14.74 6.15 14.95
CA PRO A 62 14.03 4.88 15.06
C PRO A 62 12.52 5.01 14.85
N ILE A 63 11.87 6.05 15.40
CA ILE A 63 10.43 6.27 15.22
C ILE A 63 10.12 6.58 13.76
N LYS A 64 10.89 7.49 13.14
CA LYS A 64 10.72 7.84 11.72
C LYS A 64 10.91 6.62 10.80
N MET A 65 11.89 5.76 11.12
CA MET A 65 12.12 4.51 10.40
C MET A 65 10.92 3.56 10.48
N ARG A 66 10.26 3.45 11.64
CA ARG A 66 9.07 2.59 11.76
C ARG A 66 7.93 3.04 10.85
N VAL A 67 7.71 4.35 10.70
CA VAL A 67 6.66 4.89 9.83
C VAL A 67 6.98 4.62 8.36
N ILE A 68 8.20 4.95 7.90
CA ILE A 68 8.57 4.77 6.50
C ILE A 68 8.66 3.27 6.13
N ASP A 69 9.14 2.41 7.03
CA ASP A 69 9.20 0.97 6.79
C ASP A 69 7.81 0.34 6.77
N PHE A 70 6.85 0.86 7.54
CA PHE A 70 5.45 0.47 7.43
C PHE A 70 4.89 0.82 6.05
N ALA A 71 5.09 2.04 5.56
CA ALA A 71 4.67 2.44 4.21
C ALA A 71 5.32 1.56 3.12
N ARG A 72 6.62 1.26 3.23
CA ARG A 72 7.33 0.34 2.33
C ARG A 72 6.74 -1.07 2.35
N SER A 73 6.32 -1.55 3.52
CA SER A 73 5.70 -2.87 3.63
C SER A 73 4.35 -2.93 2.90
N MET A 74 3.57 -1.85 2.92
CA MET A 74 2.30 -1.77 2.17
C MET A 74 2.56 -1.81 0.66
N GLU A 75 3.60 -1.13 0.17
CA GLU A 75 4.02 -1.19 -1.24
C GLU A 75 4.37 -2.63 -1.66
N VAL A 76 5.04 -3.40 -0.80
CA VAL A 76 5.35 -4.81 -1.07
C VAL A 76 4.09 -5.67 -1.09
N LEU A 77 3.19 -5.47 -0.11
CA LEU A 77 1.98 -6.28 0.06
C LEU A 77 0.92 -6.01 -1.01
N TYR A 78 0.89 -4.81 -1.57
CA TYR A 78 -0.13 -4.36 -2.52
C TYR A 78 0.46 -3.87 -3.85
N LYS A 79 1.63 -4.39 -4.24
CA LYS A 79 2.32 -3.95 -5.47
C LYS A 79 1.51 -4.19 -6.74
N ASN A 80 0.86 -5.34 -6.83
CA ASN A 80 0.17 -5.80 -8.05
C ASN A 80 -1.01 -6.75 -7.77
N LYS A 81 -1.13 -7.24 -6.54
CA LYS A 81 -2.23 -8.07 -6.06
C LYS A 81 -2.29 -7.95 -4.53
N ASP A 82 -3.40 -8.38 -3.96
CA ASP A 82 -3.57 -8.47 -2.51
C ASP A 82 -2.75 -9.64 -1.97
N HIS A 83 -1.45 -9.43 -1.78
CA HIS A 83 -0.57 -10.46 -1.22
C HIS A 83 -0.84 -10.68 0.27
N PHE A 84 -1.41 -9.70 0.97
CA PHE A 84 -1.71 -9.79 2.39
C PHE A 84 -2.76 -10.86 2.67
N THR A 85 -3.88 -10.82 1.97
CA THR A 85 -4.93 -11.84 2.11
C THR A 85 -4.63 -13.08 1.27
N ASN A 86 -4.19 -12.89 0.03
CA ASN A 86 -3.97 -13.99 -0.92
C ASN A 86 -2.48 -14.33 -1.01
N VAL A 87 -1.99 -15.02 0.03
CA VAL A 87 -0.57 -15.35 0.18
C VAL A 87 -0.10 -16.36 -0.89
N GLY A 88 0.41 -15.82 -2.00
CA GLY A 88 1.04 -16.58 -3.08
C GLY A 88 2.51 -16.88 -2.83
N ASP A 89 3.15 -17.56 -3.77
CA ASP A 89 4.55 -17.98 -3.64
C ASP A 89 5.52 -16.79 -3.51
N GLU A 90 5.20 -15.65 -4.11
CA GLU A 90 6.01 -14.43 -4.00
C GLU A 90 6.16 -13.98 -2.55
N LEU A 91 5.06 -13.75 -1.82
CA LEU A 91 5.13 -13.35 -0.41
C LEU A 91 5.69 -14.48 0.46
N LYS A 92 5.38 -15.76 0.18
CA LYS A 92 5.99 -16.88 0.90
C LYS A 92 7.51 -16.89 0.76
N ASN A 93 8.02 -16.60 -0.44
CA ASN A 93 9.46 -16.55 -0.69
C ASN A 93 10.11 -15.35 0.01
N HIS A 94 9.46 -14.19 0.05
CA HIS A 94 9.92 -13.05 0.85
C HIS A 94 9.99 -13.40 2.35
N ILE A 95 8.94 -14.04 2.90
CA ILE A 95 8.91 -14.46 4.30
C ILE A 95 10.03 -15.46 4.60
N LYS A 96 10.20 -16.46 3.74
CA LYS A 96 11.27 -17.46 3.89
C LYS A 96 12.64 -16.82 3.89
N SER A 97 12.93 -16.01 2.88
CA SER A 97 14.21 -15.31 2.73
C SER A 97 14.53 -14.40 3.92
N LEU A 98 13.52 -13.74 4.50
CA LEU A 98 13.72 -12.79 5.59
C LEU A 98 13.79 -13.44 6.99
N LEU A 99 13.01 -14.51 7.23
CA LEU A 99 12.73 -15.02 8.58
C LEU A 99 13.04 -16.50 8.79
N VAL A 100 13.22 -17.29 7.74
CA VAL A 100 13.34 -18.75 7.82
C VAL A 100 14.71 -19.22 7.35
N ASP A 101 15.10 -18.80 6.15
CA ASP A 101 16.32 -19.26 5.51
C ASP A 101 17.51 -18.45 6.03
N ALA A 102 18.50 -19.14 6.58
CA ALA A 102 19.72 -18.50 7.04
C ALA A 102 20.52 -17.96 5.86
N ILE A 103 21.08 -16.76 6.01
CA ILE A 103 22.07 -16.24 5.06
C ILE A 103 23.37 -17.00 5.31
N ILE A 104 23.73 -17.92 4.40
CA ILE A 104 25.03 -18.60 4.43
C ILE A 104 26.04 -17.66 3.77
N THR A 105 26.78 -16.92 4.60
CA THR A 105 27.97 -16.13 4.20
C THR A 105 29.25 -16.87 4.50
#